data_AF-A0A6L8IN67-F1
#
_entry.id   AF-A0A6L8IN67-F1
#
_cell.length_a   1.000
_cell.length_b   1.000
_cell.length_c   1.000
_cell.angle_alpha   90.00
_cell.angle_beta   90.00
_cell.angle_gamma   90.00
#
_symmetry.space_group_name_H-M   'P 1'
#
loop_
_entity.id
_entity.type
_entity.pdbx_description
1 polymer ?
#
loop_
_entity_poly.entity_id
_entity_poly.type
_entity_poly.pdbx_seq_one_letter_code
_entity_poly.pdbx_strand_id
1 'polypeptide(L)'
;MKATVIDTLRYANRLKEAGVEAGQAETMSRALNDELIEGLATKGDLDNAVSELGGKIDALDAKFEVRFAGVDARFAEMEGKFDVRFAGMEGKLTAMEGKLTGMDGKLTGMDGKFEAVDAKIDGLRSQNRYVFLVLALIAGLGFYNATAPHFLGKIGQPVAESSRSAPAAEVPTATDTANTSSFVSSEALPPPAARA
;
A
#
# COMPACT_ATOMS: atom_id res chain seq x y z
N MET A 1 58.63 16.79 -18.87
CA MET A 1 58.98 18.22 -19.01
C MET A 1 60.50 18.37 -19.04
N LYS A 2 61.05 19.26 -19.87
CA LYS A 2 62.50 19.53 -19.89
C LYS A 2 62.78 20.54 -18.78
N ALA A 3 63.46 20.12 -17.72
CA ALA A 3 63.85 21.03 -16.65
C ALA A 3 64.91 21.99 -17.21
N THR A 4 64.57 23.27 -17.30
CA THR A 4 65.53 24.30 -17.71
C THR A 4 66.39 24.64 -16.50
N VAL A 5 67.60 24.09 -16.44
CA VAL A 5 68.56 24.43 -15.38
C VAL A 5 69.11 25.83 -15.68
N ILE A 6 68.95 26.76 -14.73
CA ILE A 6 69.55 28.09 -14.83
C ILE A 6 71.06 27.92 -14.60
N ASP A 7 71.86 28.31 -15.59
CA ASP A 7 73.32 28.31 -15.50
C ASP A 7 73.80 29.61 -14.82
N THR A 8 74.06 29.51 -13.52
CA THR A 8 74.51 30.63 -12.67
C THR A 8 75.93 31.09 -13.05
N LEU A 9 76.75 30.22 -13.62
CA LEU A 9 78.08 30.58 -14.12
C LEU A 9 77.97 31.45 -15.38
N ARG A 10 77.07 31.06 -16.30
CA ARG A 10 76.75 31.86 -17.49
C ARG A 10 76.15 33.22 -17.12
N TYR A 11 75.35 33.28 -16.06
CA TYR A 11 74.82 34.54 -15.52
C TYR A 11 75.93 35.45 -14.98
N ALA A 12 76.85 34.91 -14.17
CA ALA A 12 78.00 35.66 -13.66
C ALA A 12 78.91 36.19 -14.79
N ASN A 13 79.18 35.37 -15.81
CA ASN A 13 80.01 35.78 -16.96
C ASN A 13 79.38 36.93 -17.76
N ARG A 14 78.05 36.90 -17.96
CA ARG A 14 77.34 38.00 -18.61
C ARG A 14 77.38 39.31 -17.83
N LEU A 15 77.36 39.25 -16.50
CA LEU A 15 77.52 40.44 -15.66
C LEU A 15 78.92 41.05 -15.80
N LYS A 16 79.96 40.22 -15.85
CA LYS A 16 81.35 40.66 -16.09
C LYS A 16 81.51 41.32 -17.46
N GLU A 17 80.92 40.74 -18.50
CA GLU A 17 80.89 41.32 -19.85
C GLU A 17 80.15 42.66 -19.91
N ALA A 18 79.14 42.86 -19.05
CA ALA A 18 78.41 44.12 -18.91
C ALA A 18 79.15 45.19 -18.08
N GLY A 19 80.38 44.91 -17.64
CA GLY A 19 81.21 45.85 -16.87
C GLY A 19 81.01 45.81 -15.36
N VAL A 20 80.28 44.84 -14.82
CA VAL A 20 80.21 44.60 -13.37
C VAL A 20 81.54 44.00 -12.91
N GLU A 21 82.08 44.52 -11.81
CA GLU A 21 83.32 44.00 -11.21
C GLU A 21 83.19 42.50 -10.89
N ALA A 22 84.26 41.73 -11.11
CA ALA A 22 84.22 40.27 -11.02
C ALA A 22 83.71 39.74 -9.68
N GLY A 23 84.10 40.36 -8.55
CA GLY A 23 83.63 39.97 -7.22
C GLY A 23 82.13 40.24 -7.00
N GLN A 24 81.63 41.37 -7.52
CA GLN A 24 80.21 41.71 -7.45
C GLN A 24 79.34 40.79 -8.31
N ALA A 25 79.78 40.47 -9.54
CA ALA A 25 79.08 39.56 -10.42
C ALA A 25 78.93 38.14 -9.83
N GLU A 26 79.96 37.65 -9.14
CA GLU A 26 79.93 36.36 -8.45
C GLU A 26 79.01 36.37 -7.23
N THR A 27 79.00 37.48 -6.48
CA THR A 27 78.14 37.64 -5.31
C THR A 27 76.66 37.73 -5.73
N MET A 28 76.35 38.47 -6.79
CA MET A 28 75.01 38.52 -7.38
C MET A 28 74.54 37.16 -7.91
N SER A 29 75.44 36.39 -8.53
CA SER A 29 75.10 35.04 -9.02
C SER A 29 74.87 34.05 -7.88
N ARG A 30 75.66 34.13 -6.80
CA ARG A 30 75.42 33.34 -5.59
C ARG A 30 74.10 33.69 -4.93
N ALA A 31 73.82 34.98 -4.71
CA ALA A 31 72.57 35.43 -4.12
C ALA A 31 71.35 34.96 -4.95
N LEU A 32 71.43 35.03 -6.27
CA LEU A 32 70.39 34.50 -7.16
C LEU A 32 70.26 32.97 -7.06
N ASN A 33 71.38 32.24 -6.99
CA ASN A 33 71.37 30.80 -6.87
C ASN A 33 70.70 30.35 -5.56
N ASP A 34 71.01 31.02 -4.46
CA ASP A 34 70.44 30.71 -3.15
C ASP A 34 68.93 30.93 -3.15
N GLU A 35 68.47 32.06 -3.70
CA GLU A 35 67.03 32.37 -3.84
C GLU A 35 66.29 31.36 -4.74
N LEU A 36 66.93 30.89 -5.83
CA LEU A 36 66.34 29.92 -6.76
C LEU A 36 66.23 28.52 -6.16
N ILE A 37 67.19 28.10 -5.34
CA ILE A 37 67.17 26.80 -4.66
C ILE A 37 66.03 26.76 -3.65
N GLU A 38 65.76 27.87 -2.96
CA GLU A 38 64.76 27.93 -1.90
C GLU A 38 63.33 28.17 -2.45
N GLY A 39 63.20 28.93 -3.54
CA GLY A 39 61.90 29.35 -4.07
C GLY A 39 61.28 28.45 -5.16
N LEU A 40 62.03 27.53 -5.78
CA LEU A 40 61.53 26.71 -6.89
C LEU A 40 61.37 25.25 -6.50
N ALA A 41 60.21 24.68 -6.89
CA ALA A 41 60.02 23.24 -6.85
C ALA A 41 61.04 22.55 -7.77
N THR A 42 61.70 21.53 -7.26
CA THR A 42 62.64 20.74 -8.03
C THR A 42 61.90 19.82 -9.00
N LYS A 43 62.62 19.28 -10.00
CA LYS A 43 62.07 18.23 -10.87
C LYS A 43 61.60 17.02 -10.04
N GLY A 44 62.32 16.67 -8.97
CA GLY A 44 61.95 15.56 -8.09
C GLY A 44 60.63 15.80 -7.38
N ASP A 45 60.37 17.03 -6.91
CA ASP A 45 59.10 17.39 -6.27
C ASP A 45 57.92 17.25 -7.24
N LEU A 46 58.12 17.67 -8.50
CA LEU A 46 57.12 17.51 -9.55
C LEU A 46 56.90 16.04 -9.92
N ASP A 47 57.96 15.25 -10.07
CA ASP A 47 57.86 13.82 -10.38
C ASP A 47 57.12 13.07 -9.24
N ASN A 48 57.40 13.41 -8.00
CA ASN A 48 56.70 12.89 -6.82
C ASN A 48 55.22 13.30 -6.81
N ALA A 49 54.91 14.58 -7.04
CA ALA A 49 53.53 15.07 -7.09
C ALA A 49 52.72 14.41 -8.22
N VAL A 50 53.33 14.21 -9.39
CA VAL A 50 52.71 13.50 -10.51
C VAL A 50 52.48 12.03 -10.17
N SER A 51 53.44 11.37 -9.53
CA SER A 51 53.27 9.99 -9.08
C SER A 51 52.17 9.86 -8.03
N GLU A 52 52.06 10.80 -7.09
CA GLU A 52 51.01 10.83 -6.08
C GLU A 52 49.64 11.06 -6.71
N LEU A 53 49.54 11.97 -7.68
CA LEU A 53 48.32 12.20 -8.45
C LEU A 53 47.92 10.95 -9.25
N GLY A 54 48.87 10.26 -9.88
CA GLY A 54 48.65 8.99 -10.56
C GLY A 54 48.04 7.96 -9.61
N GLY A 55 48.64 7.76 -8.44
CA GLY A 55 48.10 6.84 -7.43
C GLY A 55 46.71 7.23 -6.91
N LYS A 56 46.42 8.53 -6.76
CA LYS A 56 45.08 9.02 -6.39
C LYS A 56 44.05 8.76 -7.49
N ILE A 57 44.43 8.89 -8.75
CA ILE A 57 43.57 8.58 -9.90
C ILE A 57 43.28 7.08 -9.94
N ASP A 58 44.30 6.22 -9.83
CA ASP A 58 44.11 4.76 -9.80
C ASP A 58 43.20 4.32 -8.64
N ALA A 59 43.36 4.94 -7.47
CA ALA A 59 42.51 4.69 -6.31
C ALA A 59 41.05 5.15 -6.52
N LEU A 60 40.85 6.28 -7.23
CA LEU A 60 39.52 6.74 -7.60
C LEU A 60 38.85 5.82 -8.62
N ASP A 61 39.60 5.37 -9.64
CA ASP A 61 39.11 4.45 -10.65
C ASP A 61 38.67 3.12 -10.02
N ALA A 62 39.50 2.54 -9.15
CA ALA A 62 39.14 1.33 -8.40
C ALA A 62 37.89 1.54 -7.53
N LYS A 63 37.76 2.71 -6.88
CA LYS A 63 36.58 3.04 -6.08
C LYS A 63 35.32 3.20 -6.93
N PHE A 64 35.44 3.76 -8.13
CA PHE A 64 34.32 3.88 -9.06
C PHE A 64 33.89 2.53 -9.59
N GLU A 65 34.82 1.66 -9.96
CA GLU A 65 34.52 0.29 -10.42
C GLU A 65 33.70 -0.47 -9.38
N VAL A 66 34.14 -0.46 -8.11
CA VAL A 66 33.40 -1.09 -7.00
C VAL A 66 32.02 -0.47 -6.80
N ARG A 67 31.90 0.86 -6.93
CA ARG A 67 30.61 1.54 -6.78
C ARG A 67 29.65 1.21 -7.92
N PHE A 68 30.12 1.15 -9.17
CA PHE A 68 29.31 0.79 -10.32
C PHE A 68 28.84 -0.66 -10.22
N ALA A 69 29.74 -1.60 -9.90
CA ALA A 69 29.35 -2.98 -9.64
C ALA A 69 28.30 -3.09 -8.51
N GLY A 70 28.44 -2.29 -7.45
CA GLY A 70 27.46 -2.22 -6.37
C GLY A 70 26.11 -1.62 -6.78
N VAL A 71 26.10 -0.70 -7.75
CA VAL A 71 24.87 -0.14 -8.33
C VAL A 71 24.19 -1.19 -9.21
N ASP A 72 24.92 -1.87 -10.08
CA ASP A 72 24.40 -2.93 -10.94
C ASP A 72 23.76 -4.06 -10.13
N ALA A 73 24.43 -4.50 -9.05
CA ALA A 73 23.89 -5.50 -8.14
C ALA A 73 22.56 -5.05 -7.48
N ARG A 74 22.46 -3.78 -7.07
CA ARG A 74 21.23 -3.23 -6.49
C ARG A 74 20.11 -3.12 -7.51
N PHE A 75 20.42 -2.80 -8.76
CA PHE A 75 19.43 -2.78 -9.83
C PHE A 75 18.90 -4.18 -10.13
N ALA A 76 19.78 -5.19 -10.24
CA ALA A 76 19.38 -6.57 -10.44
C ALA A 76 18.51 -7.10 -9.27
N GLU A 77 18.86 -6.77 -8.03
CA GLU A 77 18.05 -7.13 -6.86
C GLU A 77 16.67 -6.43 -6.89
N MET A 78 16.62 -5.18 -7.32
CA MET A 78 15.39 -4.41 -7.44
C MET A 78 14.47 -4.99 -8.51
N GLU A 79 15.02 -5.34 -9.67
CA GLU A 79 14.30 -6.01 -10.77
C GLU A 79 13.68 -7.33 -10.30
N GLY A 80 14.48 -8.19 -9.66
CA GLY A 80 13.96 -9.46 -9.11
C GLY A 80 12.87 -9.27 -8.04
N LYS A 81 13.00 -8.25 -7.18
CA LYS A 81 11.94 -7.91 -6.20
C LYS A 81 10.66 -7.43 -6.87
N PHE A 82 10.76 -6.67 -7.95
CA PHE A 82 9.60 -6.22 -8.71
C PHE A 82 8.91 -7.40 -9.38
N ASP A 83 9.65 -8.28 -10.05
CA ASP A 83 9.08 -9.47 -10.70
C ASP A 83 8.28 -10.32 -9.72
N VAL A 84 8.85 -10.62 -8.54
CA VAL A 84 8.15 -11.40 -7.50
C VAL A 84 6.89 -10.68 -7.02
N ARG A 85 6.94 -9.35 -6.85
CA ARG A 85 5.78 -8.57 -6.40
C ARG A 85 4.69 -8.53 -7.48
N PHE A 86 5.05 -8.36 -8.74
CA PHE A 86 4.10 -8.36 -9.86
C PHE A 86 3.46 -9.73 -10.02
N ALA A 87 4.23 -10.82 -10.03
CA ALA A 87 3.69 -12.17 -10.06
C ALA A 87 2.76 -12.46 -8.87
N GLY A 88 3.12 -12.00 -7.66
CA GLY A 88 2.27 -12.10 -6.48
C GLY A 88 0.98 -11.28 -6.58
N MET A 89 1.02 -10.13 -7.25
CA MET A 89 -0.16 -9.29 -7.50
C MET A 89 -1.09 -9.92 -8.54
N GLU A 90 -0.54 -10.43 -9.64
CA GLU A 90 -1.28 -11.19 -10.66
C GLU A 90 -2.00 -12.38 -10.03
N GLY A 91 -1.30 -13.18 -9.22
CA GLY A 91 -1.91 -14.32 -8.52
C GLY A 91 -3.07 -13.91 -7.59
N LYS A 92 -2.94 -12.79 -6.87
CA LYS A 92 -4.03 -12.24 -6.05
C LYS A 92 -5.22 -11.78 -6.89
N LEU A 93 -4.96 -11.17 -8.04
CA LEU A 93 -5.99 -10.67 -8.95
C LEU A 93 -6.78 -11.84 -9.55
N THR A 94 -6.08 -12.87 -10.03
CA THR A 94 -6.70 -14.13 -10.51
C THR A 94 -7.54 -14.81 -9.42
N ALA A 95 -7.04 -14.85 -8.18
CA ALA A 95 -7.79 -15.41 -7.06
C ALA A 95 -9.06 -14.60 -6.73
N MET A 96 -8.99 -13.28 -6.88
CA MET A 96 -10.13 -12.37 -6.68
C MET A 96 -11.18 -12.53 -7.77
N GLU A 97 -10.75 -12.64 -9.03
CA GLU A 97 -11.61 -12.94 -10.17
C GLU A 97 -12.34 -14.27 -9.98
N GLY A 98 -11.63 -15.33 -9.56
CA GLY A 98 -12.26 -16.61 -9.25
C GLY A 98 -13.31 -16.53 -8.14
N LYS A 99 -13.06 -15.74 -7.09
CA LYS A 99 -14.05 -15.49 -6.02
C LYS A 99 -15.27 -14.73 -6.53
N LEU A 100 -15.07 -13.71 -7.36
CA LEU A 100 -16.15 -12.92 -7.96
C LEU A 100 -17.05 -13.82 -8.84
N THR A 101 -16.45 -14.62 -9.72
CA THR A 101 -17.17 -15.60 -10.54
C THR A 101 -17.94 -16.60 -9.67
N GLY A 102 -17.35 -17.07 -8.57
CA GLY A 102 -18.03 -17.95 -7.62
C GLY A 102 -19.21 -17.27 -6.89
N MET A 103 -19.11 -15.98 -6.59
CA MET A 103 -20.22 -15.20 -6.01
C MET A 103 -21.35 -15.00 -7.03
N ASP A 104 -21.01 -14.68 -8.28
CA ASP A 104 -21.97 -14.52 -9.37
C ASP A 104 -22.78 -15.80 -9.62
N GLY A 105 -22.11 -16.95 -9.63
CA GLY A 105 -22.78 -18.25 -9.73
C GLY A 105 -23.71 -18.55 -8.54
N LYS A 106 -23.34 -18.15 -7.32
CA LYS A 106 -24.21 -18.30 -6.15
C LYS A 106 -25.43 -17.38 -6.20
N LEU A 107 -25.26 -16.14 -6.66
CA LEU A 107 -26.35 -15.19 -6.85
C LEU A 107 -27.35 -15.72 -7.88
N THR A 108 -26.86 -16.13 -9.05
CA THR A 108 -27.68 -16.77 -10.10
C THR A 108 -28.43 -18.00 -9.56
N GLY A 109 -27.76 -18.83 -8.74
CA GLY A 109 -28.40 -19.97 -8.09
C GLY A 109 -29.43 -19.60 -7.04
N MET A 110 -29.31 -18.44 -6.39
CA MET A 110 -30.34 -17.91 -5.48
C MET A 110 -31.54 -17.38 -6.26
N ASP A 111 -31.33 -16.65 -7.35
CA ASP A 111 -32.39 -16.14 -8.22
C ASP A 111 -33.28 -17.29 -8.72
N GLY A 112 -32.68 -18.37 -9.24
CA GLY A 112 -33.45 -19.55 -9.66
C GLY A 112 -34.22 -20.24 -8.53
N LYS A 113 -33.72 -20.20 -7.29
CA LYS A 113 -34.47 -20.72 -6.13
C LYS A 113 -35.65 -19.83 -5.77
N PHE A 114 -35.48 -18.50 -5.84
CA PHE A 114 -36.57 -17.56 -5.61
C PHE A 114 -37.66 -17.71 -6.66
N GLU A 115 -37.32 -17.82 -7.95
CA GLU A 115 -38.28 -18.12 -9.02
C GLU A 115 -39.05 -19.42 -8.76
N ALA A 116 -38.36 -20.47 -8.31
CA ALA A 116 -39.00 -21.74 -7.96
C ALA A 116 -39.94 -21.63 -6.74
N VAL A 117 -39.61 -20.77 -5.78
CA VAL A 117 -40.49 -20.48 -4.62
C VAL A 117 -41.71 -19.69 -5.06
N ASP A 118 -41.54 -18.65 -5.89
CA ASP A 118 -42.64 -17.85 -6.42
C ASP A 118 -43.64 -18.72 -7.20
N ALA A 119 -43.14 -19.60 -8.07
CA ALA A 119 -43.98 -20.56 -8.81
C ALA A 119 -44.79 -21.49 -7.87
N LYS A 120 -44.18 -21.96 -6.77
CA LYS A 120 -44.89 -22.77 -5.76
C LYS A 120 -45.97 -21.96 -5.04
N ILE A 121 -45.68 -20.72 -4.67
CA ILE A 121 -46.65 -19.83 -4.01
C ILE A 121 -47.84 -19.57 -4.94
N ASP A 122 -47.61 -19.29 -6.21
CA ASP A 122 -48.68 -19.08 -7.19
C ASP A 122 -49.51 -20.36 -7.42
N GLY A 123 -48.86 -21.52 -7.43
CA GLY A 123 -49.54 -22.82 -7.44
C GLY A 123 -50.48 -22.99 -6.24
N LEU A 124 -50.00 -22.72 -5.03
CA LEU A 124 -50.80 -22.78 -3.80
C LEU A 124 -51.95 -21.76 -3.79
N ARG A 125 -51.71 -20.53 -4.25
CA ARG A 125 -52.76 -19.50 -4.40
C ARG A 125 -53.85 -19.97 -5.36
N SER A 126 -53.47 -20.57 -6.48
CA SER A 126 -54.39 -21.12 -7.47
C SER A 126 -55.23 -22.25 -6.87
N GLN A 127 -54.59 -23.22 -6.21
CA GLN A 127 -55.28 -24.32 -5.52
C GLN A 127 -56.26 -23.80 -4.46
N ASN A 128 -55.81 -22.89 -3.59
CA ASN A 128 -56.67 -22.29 -2.57
C ASN A 128 -57.88 -21.58 -3.21
N ARG A 129 -57.67 -20.81 -4.29
CA ARG A 129 -58.77 -20.15 -5.02
C ARG A 129 -59.79 -21.16 -5.53
N TYR A 130 -59.36 -22.27 -6.13
CA TYR A 130 -60.28 -23.33 -6.57
C TYR A 130 -61.07 -23.92 -5.40
N VAL A 131 -60.41 -24.21 -4.27
CA VAL A 131 -61.08 -24.72 -3.06
C VAL A 131 -62.13 -23.73 -2.55
N PHE A 132 -61.80 -22.45 -2.45
CA PHE A 132 -62.76 -21.41 -2.05
C PHE A 132 -63.95 -21.32 -3.01
N LEU A 133 -63.72 -21.36 -4.33
CA LEU A 133 -64.79 -21.33 -5.32
C LEU A 133 -65.72 -22.54 -5.22
N VAL A 134 -65.17 -23.75 -5.04
CA VAL A 134 -65.96 -24.98 -4.87
C VAL A 134 -66.79 -24.91 -3.59
N LEU A 135 -66.20 -24.49 -2.47
CA LEU A 135 -66.93 -24.33 -1.20
C LEU A 135 -68.04 -23.28 -1.31
N ALA A 136 -67.78 -22.14 -1.98
CA ALA A 136 -68.79 -21.11 -2.21
C ALA A 136 -69.94 -21.61 -3.10
N LEU A 137 -69.65 -22.40 -4.13
CA LEU A 137 -70.66 -23.00 -5.00
C LEU A 137 -71.55 -23.99 -4.21
N ILE A 138 -70.94 -24.90 -3.43
CA ILE A 138 -71.66 -25.86 -2.58
C ILE A 138 -72.54 -25.12 -1.55
N ALA A 139 -72.00 -24.11 -0.88
CA ALA A 139 -72.74 -23.30 0.08
C ALA A 139 -73.90 -22.52 -0.59
N GLY A 140 -73.69 -21.96 -1.77
CA GLY A 140 -74.72 -21.25 -2.54
C GLY A 140 -75.86 -22.14 -3.03
N LEU A 141 -75.55 -23.37 -3.47
CA LEU A 141 -76.56 -24.37 -3.82
C LEU A 141 -77.32 -24.89 -2.58
N GLY A 142 -76.63 -25.09 -1.45
CA GLY A 142 -77.25 -25.52 -0.19
C GLY A 142 -78.20 -24.48 0.41
N PHE A 143 -77.90 -23.20 0.25
CA PHE A 143 -78.75 -22.10 0.73
C PHE A 143 -80.03 -21.91 -0.09
N TYR A 144 -80.04 -22.30 -1.36
CA TYR A 144 -81.23 -22.25 -2.22
C TYR A 144 -82.29 -23.33 -1.91
N ASN A 145 -81.98 -24.34 -1.08
CA ASN A 145 -82.89 -25.46 -0.77
C ASN A 145 -83.58 -25.36 0.60
N ALA A 146 -83.39 -24.27 1.36
CA ALA A 146 -84.01 -24.09 2.67
C ALA A 146 -84.77 -22.75 2.74
N THR A 147 -85.98 -22.72 2.17
CA THR A 147 -86.95 -21.65 2.41
C THR A 147 -88.03 -22.12 3.39
N ALA A 148 -87.87 -21.76 4.67
CA ALA A 148 -88.94 -21.32 5.57
C ALA A 148 -88.38 -20.99 6.97
N PRO A 149 -88.52 -19.75 7.48
CA PRO A 149 -88.28 -19.44 8.89
C PRO A 149 -89.59 -19.57 9.68
N HIS A 150 -89.56 -20.17 10.87
CA HIS A 150 -90.68 -20.04 11.82
C HIS A 150 -90.18 -19.65 13.21
N PHE A 151 -90.76 -18.55 13.67
CA PHE A 151 -90.51 -17.86 14.92
C PHE A 151 -91.04 -18.60 16.16
N LEU A 152 -90.46 -18.21 17.31
CA LEU A 152 -91.00 -18.18 18.69
C LEU A 152 -90.99 -19.47 19.54
N GLY A 153 -90.35 -19.35 20.72
CA GLY A 153 -91.08 -19.63 21.96
C GLY A 153 -90.31 -20.17 23.18
N LYS A 154 -90.12 -19.29 24.18
CA LYS A 154 -90.11 -19.50 25.66
C LYS A 154 -88.83 -20.14 26.27
N ILE A 155 -87.95 -19.42 26.99
CA ILE A 155 -88.01 -18.65 28.26
C ILE A 155 -88.18 -19.53 29.54
N GLY A 156 -87.17 -19.47 30.43
CA GLY A 156 -87.20 -19.86 31.86
C GLY A 156 -85.82 -20.34 32.39
N GLN A 157 -84.82 -19.46 32.67
CA GLN A 157 -84.42 -18.83 33.98
C GLN A 157 -83.80 -19.78 35.05
N PRO A 158 -83.00 -19.29 36.04
CA PRO A 158 -81.81 -18.42 36.06
C PRO A 158 -80.65 -19.01 36.92
N VAL A 159 -79.49 -18.33 37.07
CA VAL A 159 -78.73 -18.10 38.36
C VAL A 159 -77.25 -17.68 38.13
N ALA A 160 -76.86 -16.67 38.94
CA ALA A 160 -75.52 -16.25 39.40
C ALA A 160 -74.53 -15.56 38.45
N GLU A 161 -74.76 -14.25 38.30
CA GLU A 161 -73.81 -13.16 38.60
C GLU A 161 -72.38 -13.54 39.07
N SER A 162 -71.38 -13.19 38.26
CA SER A 162 -70.09 -12.71 38.76
C SER A 162 -69.55 -11.66 37.79
N SER A 163 -69.12 -10.56 38.37
CA SER A 163 -68.94 -9.25 37.76
C SER A 163 -67.47 -8.95 37.45
N ARG A 164 -67.29 -8.12 36.41
CA ARG A 164 -66.17 -7.17 36.17
C ARG A 164 -64.78 -7.79 35.90
N SER A 165 -63.92 -7.20 35.09
CA SER A 165 -63.91 -5.94 34.32
C SER A 165 -62.70 -5.98 33.38
N ALA A 166 -62.85 -5.40 32.18
CA ALA A 166 -61.74 -5.03 31.31
C ALA A 166 -60.79 -4.01 31.99
N PRO A 167 -59.54 -3.93 31.53
CA PRO A 167 -59.11 -2.72 30.82
C PRO A 167 -58.33 -3.09 29.54
N ALA A 168 -58.69 -2.53 28.39
CA ALA A 168 -58.34 -1.19 27.90
C ALA A 168 -56.86 -1.06 27.53
N ALA A 169 -56.66 -0.76 26.24
CA ALA A 169 -55.41 -0.57 25.54
C ALA A 169 -54.59 0.58 26.11
N GLU A 170 -53.26 0.47 26.02
CA GLU A 170 -52.35 1.62 25.86
C GLU A 170 -50.99 1.15 25.29
N VAL A 171 -50.57 1.84 24.24
CA VAL A 171 -49.25 1.88 23.56
C VAL A 171 -49.05 3.38 23.29
N PRO A 172 -47.85 3.98 23.12
CA PRO A 172 -46.48 3.69 23.59
C PRO A 172 -45.86 4.91 24.32
N THR A 173 -44.66 4.77 24.91
CA THR A 173 -43.73 5.91 25.04
C THR A 173 -42.30 5.51 24.77
N ALA A 174 -41.70 6.20 23.80
CA ALA A 174 -40.28 6.20 23.51
C ALA A 174 -39.48 6.88 24.63
N THR A 175 -38.29 6.36 24.90
CA THR A 175 -37.15 7.19 25.32
C THR A 175 -35.91 6.67 24.61
N ASP A 176 -35.51 7.48 23.64
CA ASP A 176 -34.19 7.62 23.08
C ASP A 176 -33.25 8.19 24.16
N THR A 177 -32.09 7.55 24.35
CA THR A 177 -30.86 8.22 24.80
C THR A 177 -29.65 7.49 24.23
N ALA A 178 -29.15 8.03 23.12
CA ALA A 178 -27.76 7.89 22.70
C ALA A 178 -26.79 8.29 23.83
N ASN A 179 -25.68 7.55 24.01
CA ASN A 179 -24.39 8.20 24.30
C ASN A 179 -23.16 7.32 24.00
N THR A 180 -22.37 7.81 23.04
CA THR A 180 -20.89 7.89 22.95
C THR A 180 -19.99 6.66 23.07
N SER A 181 -19.44 6.29 21.90
CA SER A 181 -18.00 6.21 21.58
C SER A 181 -16.97 6.18 22.73
N SER A 182 -16.17 5.11 22.76
CA SER A 182 -14.72 5.24 22.89
C SER A 182 -13.99 4.17 22.06
N PHE A 183 -13.08 4.67 21.23
CA PHE A 183 -12.12 3.96 20.41
C PHE A 183 -10.79 3.85 21.22
N VAL A 184 -9.86 2.99 20.74
CA VAL A 184 -8.43 2.85 21.15
C VAL A 184 -8.24 1.84 22.33
N SER A 185 -7.44 0.77 22.28
CA SER A 185 -6.16 0.52 21.60
C SER A 185 -5.76 -0.97 21.57
N SER A 186 -5.08 -1.37 20.49
CA SER A 186 -3.87 -2.21 20.43
C SER A 186 -3.79 -3.53 21.20
N GLU A 187 -3.90 -4.66 20.49
CA GLU A 187 -3.29 -5.92 20.90
C GLU A 187 -2.36 -6.45 19.77
N ALA A 188 -1.06 -6.28 19.99
CA ALA A 188 0.01 -6.67 19.09
C ALA A 188 0.56 -8.06 19.49
N LEU A 189 0.75 -8.93 18.51
CA LEU A 189 1.39 -10.24 18.64
C LEU A 189 2.86 -10.12 19.13
N PRO A 190 3.37 -11.07 19.93
CA PRO A 190 4.78 -11.11 20.29
C PRO A 190 5.67 -11.69 19.16
N PRO A 191 6.92 -11.20 18.99
CA PRO A 191 7.86 -11.67 17.97
C PRO A 191 8.60 -12.96 18.35
N PRO A 192 9.19 -13.68 17.36
CA PRO A 192 9.89 -14.94 17.58
C PRO A 192 11.25 -14.76 18.25
N ALA A 193 11.55 -15.62 19.22
CA ALA A 193 12.84 -15.70 19.88
C ALA A 193 13.90 -16.25 18.91
N ALA A 194 14.98 -15.50 18.72
CA ALA A 194 16.22 -15.98 18.14
C ALA A 194 17.36 -15.74 19.13
N ARG A 195 18.04 -16.83 19.55
CA ARG A 195 19.51 -17.01 19.53
C ARG A 195 19.97 -18.06 20.55
N ALA A 196 20.67 -19.08 20.05
CA ALA A 196 22.08 -19.31 20.32
C ALA A 196 22.70 -19.95 19.07
#